data_AF-A0A5R2N235-F1
#
_entry.id   AF-A0A5R2N235-F1
#
_cell.length_a   1.000
_cell.length_b   1.000
_cell.length_c   1.000
_cell.angle_alpha   90.00
_cell.angle_beta   90.00
_cell.angle_gamma   90.00
#
_symmetry.space_group_name_H-M   'P 1'
#
loop_
_entity.id
_entity.type
_entity.pdbx_description
1 polymer ?
#
loop_
_entity_poly.entity_id
_entity_poly.type
_entity_poly.pdbx_seq_one_letter_code
_entity_poly.pdbx_strand_id
1 'polypeptide(L)'
;SMAGSYDVKIVPENVSVAPRANADDQAPAFAEEIIPFTKDTDLTEAFADSGYTGDDATGMAEAIAKLLNAPALKAGTVLRVGLEVHGDAAKVVRTSVYDKATHIVTIALDDRGQYVPAQEPEPNPELLTAFDDSSAPVVVRGNLPNI
;
A
#
# COMPACT_ATOMS: atom_id res chain seq x y z
N SER A 1 38.03 -30.47 13.01
CA SER A 1 38.17 -29.01 13.11
C SER A 1 37.69 -28.36 11.82
N MET A 2 36.61 -27.58 11.93
CA MET A 2 36.14 -26.40 11.16
C MET A 2 36.31 -26.36 9.62
N ALA A 3 35.23 -26.34 8.82
CA ALA A 3 34.30 -25.21 8.52
C ALA A 3 34.96 -24.15 7.60
N GLY A 4 34.35 -23.62 6.55
CA GLY A 4 33.03 -23.75 5.93
C GLY A 4 33.07 -22.99 4.59
N SER A 5 32.24 -23.36 3.63
CA SER A 5 32.07 -22.67 2.35
C SER A 5 31.36 -21.34 2.56
N TYR A 6 31.99 -20.22 2.21
CA TYR A 6 31.34 -18.91 2.23
C TYR A 6 30.54 -18.73 0.95
N ASP A 7 29.23 -18.86 1.11
CA ASP A 7 28.16 -18.49 0.19
C ASP A 7 28.14 -16.95 0.07
N VAL A 8 28.40 -16.42 -1.12
CA VAL A 8 28.35 -14.96 -1.35
C VAL A 8 26.91 -14.60 -1.69
N LYS A 9 26.16 -14.17 -0.67
CA LYS A 9 24.81 -13.63 -0.83
C LYS A 9 24.90 -12.20 -1.37
N ILE A 10 24.21 -11.95 -2.48
CA ILE A 10 24.01 -10.63 -3.07
C ILE A 10 23.41 -9.70 -2.00
N VAL A 11 24.10 -8.61 -1.68
CA VAL A 11 23.58 -7.54 -0.82
C VAL A 11 23.00 -6.48 -1.74
N PRO A 12 21.70 -6.15 -1.64
CA PRO A 12 21.18 -4.98 -2.33
C PRO A 12 21.83 -3.72 -1.75
N GLU A 13 22.67 -3.07 -2.54
CA GLU A 13 23.20 -1.74 -2.28
C GLU A 13 22.08 -0.73 -2.49
N ASN A 14 21.35 -0.37 -1.43
CA ASN A 14 20.53 0.85 -1.40
C ASN A 14 20.68 1.49 -0.02
N VAL A 15 21.80 2.19 0.16
CA VAL A 15 22.03 3.10 1.28
C VAL A 15 22.20 4.50 0.68
N SER A 16 21.33 5.42 1.06
CA SER A 16 21.66 6.85 0.96
C SER A 16 21.24 7.54 2.25
N VAL A 17 22.23 8.10 2.91
CA VAL A 17 22.09 8.97 4.08
C VAL A 17 22.53 10.35 3.64
N ALA A 18 21.70 11.37 3.81
CA ALA A 18 22.16 12.76 3.90
C ALA A 18 21.20 13.62 4.77
N PRO A 19 21.70 14.38 5.75
CA PRO A 19 20.90 15.04 6.79
C PRO A 19 20.56 16.52 6.50
N ARG A 20 19.34 16.93 6.97
CA ARG A 20 18.83 18.22 7.55
C ARG A 20 19.27 19.57 6.94
N ALA A 21 18.47 20.63 6.80
CA ALA A 21 17.10 21.01 7.15
C ALA A 21 16.81 22.38 6.50
N ASN A 22 15.55 22.76 6.28
CA ASN A 22 14.99 24.10 6.55
C ASN A 22 13.46 23.99 6.59
N ALA A 23 12.84 24.62 7.58
CA ALA A 23 11.40 24.68 7.75
C ALA A 23 10.77 25.56 6.65
N ASP A 24 9.89 25.00 5.82
CA ASP A 24 8.73 25.64 5.14
C ASP A 24 8.28 24.90 3.85
N ASP A 25 7.89 23.62 3.91
CA ASP A 25 7.25 22.96 2.75
C ASP A 25 6.03 22.13 3.18
N GLN A 26 4.84 22.73 3.03
CA GLN A 26 3.53 22.09 3.22
C GLN A 26 3.09 21.31 1.96
N ALA A 27 3.96 20.49 1.38
CA ALA A 27 3.57 19.59 0.29
C ALA A 27 2.93 18.31 0.87
N PRO A 28 1.81 17.79 0.31
CA PRO A 28 1.26 16.51 0.71
C PRO A 28 2.29 15.40 0.49
N ALA A 29 2.53 14.59 1.51
CA ALA A 29 3.41 13.43 1.39
C ALA A 29 2.58 12.22 0.97
N PHE A 30 2.94 11.56 -0.14
CA PHE A 30 2.29 10.31 -0.54
C PHE A 30 3.00 9.11 0.05
N ALA A 31 2.23 8.21 0.66
CA ALA A 31 2.70 6.93 1.17
C ALA A 31 1.85 5.79 0.58
N GLU A 32 2.37 4.58 0.62
CA GLU A 32 1.61 3.39 0.27
C GLU A 32 1.65 2.38 1.42
N GLU A 33 0.57 1.64 1.60
CA GLU A 33 0.51 0.51 2.52
C GLU A 33 0.04 -0.73 1.80
N ILE A 34 0.60 -1.88 2.18
CA ILE A 34 0.20 -3.18 1.66
C ILE A 34 -0.54 -3.96 2.75
N ILE A 35 -1.81 -4.30 2.48
CA ILE A 35 -2.70 -5.03 3.40
C ILE A 35 -2.98 -6.43 2.82
N PRO A 36 -2.33 -7.48 3.34
CA PRO A 36 -2.58 -8.85 2.90
C PRO A 36 -3.80 -9.47 3.58
N PHE A 37 -4.58 -10.25 2.82
CA PHE A 37 -5.73 -11.00 3.32
C PHE A 37 -5.28 -12.43 3.60
N THR A 38 -5.06 -12.77 4.87
CA THR A 38 -4.67 -14.14 5.30
C THR A 38 -5.88 -15.07 5.49
N LYS A 39 -7.08 -14.49 5.58
CA LYS A 39 -8.39 -15.14 5.65
C LYS A 39 -9.38 -14.34 4.82
N ASP A 40 -10.57 -14.90 4.61
CA ASP A 40 -11.69 -14.13 4.05
C ASP A 40 -12.07 -13.02 5.05
N THR A 41 -12.02 -11.76 4.61
CA THR A 41 -12.23 -10.58 5.47
C THR A 41 -13.07 -9.54 4.74
N ASP A 42 -13.95 -8.84 5.47
CA ASP A 42 -14.69 -7.70 4.95
C ASP A 42 -13.74 -6.53 4.62
N LEU A 43 -14.01 -5.79 3.55
CA LEU A 43 -13.18 -4.66 3.14
C LEU A 43 -13.08 -3.60 4.24
N THR A 44 -14.20 -3.26 4.89
CA THR A 44 -14.22 -2.26 5.97
C THR A 44 -13.47 -2.75 7.21
N GLU A 45 -13.59 -4.03 7.54
CA GLU A 45 -12.81 -4.68 8.62
C GLU A 45 -11.31 -4.62 8.32
N ALA A 46 -10.89 -4.95 7.08
CA ALA A 46 -9.49 -4.93 6.70
C ALA A 46 -8.85 -3.53 6.78
N PHE A 47 -9.56 -2.48 6.36
CA PHE A 47 -9.09 -1.11 6.55
C PHE A 47 -9.01 -0.74 8.04
N ALA A 48 -10.02 -1.10 8.83
CA ALA A 48 -10.07 -0.81 10.26
C ALA A 48 -8.94 -1.52 11.05
N ASP A 49 -8.64 -2.77 10.71
CA ASP A 49 -7.54 -3.55 11.30
C ASP A 49 -6.17 -2.92 11.01
N SER A 50 -6.01 -2.26 9.87
CA SER A 50 -4.84 -1.44 9.53
C SER A 50 -4.87 -0.03 10.15
N GLY A 51 -5.89 0.32 10.94
CA GLY A 51 -6.03 1.61 11.60
C GLY A 51 -6.72 2.69 10.77
N TYR A 52 -7.27 2.34 9.60
CA TYR A 52 -8.01 3.26 8.73
C TYR A 52 -9.52 3.16 8.99
N THR A 53 -9.99 3.95 9.95
CA THR A 53 -11.42 3.97 10.35
C THR A 53 -12.16 5.22 9.88
N GLY A 54 -11.55 6.04 9.03
CA GLY A 54 -12.12 7.29 8.52
C GLY A 54 -13.20 7.08 7.46
N ASP A 55 -13.93 8.16 7.16
CA ASP A 55 -14.97 8.19 6.12
C ASP A 55 -14.39 7.91 4.72
N ASP A 56 -13.13 8.29 4.50
CA ASP A 56 -12.36 8.02 3.29
C ASP A 56 -12.09 6.52 3.12
N ALA A 57 -11.64 5.83 4.16
CA ALA A 57 -11.40 4.40 4.14
C ALA A 57 -12.71 3.61 3.96
N THR A 58 -13.76 4.02 4.68
CA THR A 58 -15.10 3.44 4.56
C THR A 58 -15.67 3.63 3.16
N GLY A 59 -15.57 4.84 2.60
CA GLY A 59 -16.02 5.13 1.25
C GLY A 59 -15.24 4.36 0.18
N MET A 60 -13.93 4.21 0.34
CA MET A 60 -13.09 3.41 -0.54
C MET A 60 -13.47 1.92 -0.49
N ALA A 61 -13.65 1.37 0.71
CA ALA A 61 -14.11 -0.01 0.90
C ALA A 61 -15.45 -0.26 0.22
N GLU A 62 -16.42 0.64 0.40
CA GLU A 62 -17.71 0.55 -0.28
C GLU A 62 -17.60 0.65 -1.80
N ALA A 63 -16.73 1.51 -2.32
CA ALA A 63 -16.54 1.67 -3.76
C ALA A 63 -15.97 0.39 -4.38
N ILE A 64 -14.97 -0.22 -3.73
CA ILE A 64 -14.40 -1.51 -4.15
C ILE A 64 -15.47 -2.59 -4.06
N ALA A 65 -16.22 -2.66 -2.96
CA ALA A 65 -17.26 -3.66 -2.76
C ALA A 65 -18.35 -3.59 -3.83
N LYS A 66 -18.79 -2.38 -4.19
CA LYS A 66 -19.77 -2.14 -5.26
C LYS A 66 -19.22 -2.54 -6.62
N LEU A 67 -17.97 -2.22 -6.91
CA LEU A 67 -17.34 -2.49 -8.20
C LEU A 67 -17.06 -3.99 -8.42
N LEU A 68 -16.62 -4.69 -7.38
CA LEU A 68 -16.38 -6.14 -7.41
C LEU A 68 -17.64 -6.97 -7.11
N ASN A 69 -18.74 -6.31 -6.71
CA ASN A 69 -19.95 -6.94 -6.22
C ASN A 69 -19.67 -7.95 -5.07
N ALA A 70 -18.73 -7.59 -4.19
CA ALA A 70 -18.25 -8.43 -3.11
C ALA A 70 -17.84 -7.57 -1.90
N PRO A 71 -18.53 -7.67 -0.75
CA PRO A 71 -18.17 -6.90 0.45
C PRO A 71 -16.89 -7.41 1.14
N ALA A 72 -16.56 -8.68 0.92
CA ALA A 72 -15.40 -9.35 1.47
C ALA A 72 -14.50 -9.90 0.37
N LEU A 73 -13.20 -9.87 0.61
CA LEU A 73 -12.18 -10.45 -0.27
C LEU A 73 -11.67 -11.77 0.29
N LYS A 74 -11.16 -12.61 -0.61
CA LYS A 74 -10.67 -13.95 -0.27
C LYS A 74 -9.26 -13.89 0.31
N ALA A 75 -8.93 -14.90 1.12
CA ALA A 75 -7.54 -15.16 1.49
C ALA A 75 -6.64 -15.24 0.24
N GLY A 76 -5.45 -14.65 0.31
CA GLY A 76 -4.50 -14.53 -0.81
C GLY A 76 -4.66 -13.26 -1.66
N THR A 77 -5.67 -12.43 -1.37
CA THR A 77 -5.81 -11.10 -1.95
C THR A 77 -4.91 -10.10 -1.23
N VAL A 78 -4.42 -9.08 -1.93
CA VAL A 78 -3.64 -7.98 -1.36
C VAL A 78 -4.25 -6.65 -1.79
N LEU A 79 -4.38 -5.73 -0.84
CA LEU A 79 -4.66 -4.32 -1.14
C LEU A 79 -3.35 -3.53 -1.12
N ARG A 80 -3.16 -2.68 -2.14
CA ARG A 80 -2.16 -1.61 -2.13
C ARG A 80 -2.88 -0.29 -1.97
N VAL A 81 -2.78 0.29 -0.79
CA VAL A 81 -3.47 1.51 -0.38
C VAL A 81 -2.54 2.69 -0.57
N GLY A 82 -2.89 3.63 -1.45
CA GLY A 82 -2.23 4.92 -1.58
C GLY A 82 -2.82 5.93 -0.61
N LEU A 83 -1.95 6.54 0.18
CA LEU A 83 -2.26 7.47 1.25
C LEU A 83 -1.71 8.85 0.91
N GLU A 84 -2.50 9.88 1.15
CA GLU A 84 -2.06 11.26 1.16
C GLU A 84 -1.95 11.72 2.63
N VAL A 85 -0.74 12.06 3.05
CA VAL A 85 -0.42 12.42 4.43
C VAL A 85 -0.27 13.93 4.56
N HIS A 86 -1.06 14.48 5.47
CA HIS A 86 -1.09 15.90 5.83
C HIS A 86 -0.85 16.03 7.33
N GLY A 87 0.39 16.37 7.71
CA GLY A 87 0.79 16.39 9.12
C GLY A 87 0.62 15.01 9.76
N ASP A 88 -0.28 14.92 10.74
CA ASP A 88 -0.58 13.68 11.49
C ASP A 88 -1.76 12.88 10.91
N ALA A 89 -2.42 13.37 9.85
CA ALA A 89 -3.55 12.71 9.23
C ALA A 89 -3.14 12.01 7.92
N ALA A 90 -3.53 10.75 7.75
CA ALA A 90 -3.40 10.03 6.49
C ALA A 90 -4.79 9.82 5.89
N LYS A 91 -4.92 10.09 4.59
CA LYS A 91 -6.15 9.92 3.83
C LYS A 91 -5.97 8.87 2.74
N VAL A 92 -6.87 7.91 2.65
CA VAL A 92 -6.95 6.93 1.56
C VAL A 92 -7.40 7.63 0.28
N VAL A 93 -6.49 7.71 -0.69
CA VAL A 93 -6.74 8.38 -1.98
C VAL A 93 -6.67 7.43 -3.17
N ARG A 94 -6.11 6.23 -2.99
CA ARG A 94 -6.06 5.20 -4.02
C ARG A 94 -6.06 3.82 -3.38
N THR A 95 -6.68 2.84 -4.01
CA THR A 95 -6.54 1.45 -3.60
C THR A 95 -6.57 0.54 -4.81
N SER A 96 -5.57 -0.34 -4.91
CA SER A 96 -5.49 -1.40 -5.91
C SER A 96 -5.70 -2.75 -5.26
N VAL A 97 -6.50 -3.60 -5.89
CA VAL A 97 -6.78 -4.97 -5.45
C VAL A 97 -6.02 -5.95 -6.35
N TYR A 98 -5.30 -6.85 -5.72
CA TYR A 98 -4.52 -7.89 -6.39
C TYR A 98 -4.94 -9.28 -5.88
N ASP A 99 -5.26 -10.20 -6.79
CA ASP A 99 -5.33 -11.63 -6.45
C ASP A 99 -4.00 -12.27 -6.85
N LYS A 100 -3.18 -12.58 -5.84
CA LYS A 100 -1.77 -12.94 -6.05
C LYS A 100 -1.10 -11.86 -6.92
N ALA A 101 -0.30 -12.24 -7.90
CA ALA A 101 0.35 -11.30 -8.82
C ALA A 101 -0.59 -10.66 -9.88
N THR A 102 -1.90 -10.90 -9.84
CA THR A 102 -2.83 -10.40 -10.86
C THR A 102 -3.56 -9.16 -10.36
N HIS A 103 -3.37 -8.03 -11.04
CA HIS A 103 -4.18 -6.83 -10.81
C HIS A 103 -5.63 -7.08 -11.20
N ILE A 104 -6.55 -6.76 -10.29
CA ILE A 104 -7.99 -6.89 -10.52
C ILE A 104 -8.59 -5.53 -10.81
N VAL A 105 -8.33 -4.54 -9.94
CA VAL A 105 -8.88 -3.20 -10.08
C VAL A 105 -8.09 -2.17 -9.30
N THR A 106 -8.11 -0.92 -9.76
CA THR A 106 -7.69 0.25 -8.97
C THR A 106 -8.83 1.23 -8.91
N ILE A 107 -9.08 1.79 -7.72
CA ILE A 107 -9.94 2.95 -7.51
C ILE A 107 -9.08 4.09 -6.97
N ALA A 108 -9.32 5.31 -7.46
CA ALA A 108 -8.70 6.52 -6.95
C ALA A 108 -9.76 7.57 -6.60
N LEU A 109 -9.41 8.48 -5.71
CA LEU A 109 -10.17 9.67 -5.40
C LEU A 109 -9.76 10.76 -6.40
N ASP A 110 -10.73 11.32 -7.12
CA ASP A 110 -10.49 12.45 -8.02
C ASP A 110 -10.54 13.80 -7.27
N ASP A 111 -10.24 14.89 -8.00
CA ASP A 111 -10.25 16.25 -7.45
C ASP A 111 -11.63 16.72 -6.94
N ARG A 112 -12.70 16.00 -7.28
CA ARG A 112 -14.07 16.26 -6.84
C ARG A 112 -14.46 15.39 -5.64
N GLY A 113 -13.54 14.58 -5.12
CA GLY A 113 -13.79 13.65 -4.04
C GLY A 113 -14.63 12.45 -4.47
N GLN A 114 -14.65 12.10 -5.76
CA GLN A 114 -15.37 10.95 -6.29
C GLN A 114 -14.44 9.76 -6.43
N TYR A 115 -14.92 8.57 -6.06
CA TYR A 115 -14.23 7.32 -6.29
C TYR A 115 -14.40 6.90 -7.75
N VAL A 116 -13.30 6.86 -8.50
CA VAL A 116 -13.29 6.54 -9.92
C VAL A 116 -12.36 5.36 -10.21
N PRO A 117 -12.71 4.46 -11.15
CA PRO A 117 -11.77 3.48 -11.65
C PRO A 117 -10.52 4.17 -12.23
N ALA A 118 -9.35 3.64 -11.90
CA ALA A 118 -8.06 4.16 -12.34
C ALA A 118 -7.21 3.04 -12.93
N GLN A 119 -6.11 3.42 -13.60
CA GLN A 119 -5.14 2.47 -14.13
C GLN A 119 -4.37 1.78 -12.99
N GLU A 120 -3.79 0.62 -13.30
CA GLU A 120 -2.85 -0.04 -12.39
C GLU A 120 -1.67 0.89 -12.09
N PRO A 121 -1.26 1.05 -10.82
CA PRO A 121 -0.07 1.81 -10.47
C PRO A 121 1.20 1.09 -10.95
N GLU A 122 2.30 1.84 -11.11
CA GLU A 122 3.60 1.27 -11.49
C GLU A 122 3.98 0.06 -10.62
N PRO A 123 4.58 -1.00 -11.20
CA PRO A 123 4.92 -2.21 -10.47
C PRO A 123 5.77 -1.92 -9.22
N ASN A 124 5.36 -2.47 -8.09
CA ASN A 124 6.09 -2.37 -6.83
C ASN A 124 6.65 -3.74 -6.44
N PRO A 125 8.00 -3.92 -6.36
CA PRO A 125 8.60 -5.18 -5.93
C PRO A 125 8.12 -5.66 -4.55
N GLU A 126 7.71 -4.76 -3.66
CA GLU A 126 7.21 -5.10 -2.31
C GLU A 126 5.84 -5.79 -2.32
N LEU A 127 5.06 -5.68 -3.41
CA LEU A 127 3.88 -6.51 -3.58
C LEU A 127 4.24 -7.99 -3.57
N LEU A 128 5.40 -8.36 -4.12
CA LEU A 128 5.85 -9.75 -4.17
C LEU A 128 6.09 -10.33 -2.78
N THR A 129 6.61 -9.52 -1.84
CA THR A 129 6.87 -9.97 -0.46
C THR A 129 5.61 -10.06 0.39
N ALA A 130 4.51 -9.41 -0.03
CA ALA A 130 3.22 -9.50 0.65
C ALA A 130 2.51 -10.85 0.39
N PHE A 131 2.89 -11.58 -0.66
CA PHE A 131 2.41 -12.92 -0.94
C PHE A 131 3.21 -14.03 -0.26
N ASP A 132 4.40 -13.71 0.28
CA ASP A 132 5.16 -14.64 1.12
C ASP A 132 4.56 -14.57 2.54
N ASP A 133 3.93 -15.67 2.99
CA ASP A 133 3.05 -15.90 4.17
C ASP A 133 3.53 -15.40 5.58
N SER A 134 4.46 -14.45 5.67
CA SER A 134 5.12 -14.02 6.92
C SER A 134 5.17 -12.50 7.16
N SER A 135 4.58 -11.68 6.29
CA SER A 135 4.79 -10.22 6.33
C SER A 135 3.63 -9.49 7.02
N ALA A 136 3.93 -8.85 8.16
CA ALA A 136 3.10 -7.78 8.75
C ALA A 136 2.91 -6.62 7.74
N PRO A 137 1.88 -5.77 7.88
CA PRO A 137 1.66 -4.65 6.95
C PRO A 137 2.92 -3.79 6.81
N VAL A 138 3.38 -3.63 5.56
CA VAL A 138 4.56 -2.85 5.23
C VAL A 138 4.09 -1.49 4.73
N VAL A 139 4.53 -0.42 5.39
CA VAL A 139 4.29 0.97 4.96
C VAL A 139 5.47 1.41 4.10
N VAL A 140 5.22 1.63 2.82
CA VAL A 140 6.18 2.08 1.81
C VAL A 140 6.09 3.59 1.68
N ARG A 141 7.10 4.32 2.15
CA ARG A 141 7.20 5.78 1.92
C ARG A 141 8.00 6.02 0.64
N GLY A 142 7.33 6.34 -0.46
CA GLY A 142 7.98 6.72 -1.71
C GLY A 142 8.48 8.16 -1.67
N ASN A 143 9.67 8.45 -2.20
CA ASN A 143 10.14 9.82 -2.39
C ASN A 143 10.58 10.03 -3.85
N LEU A 144 9.96 11.02 -4.51
CA LEU A 144 10.26 11.48 -5.87
C LEU A 144 11.38 12.54 -5.85
N PRO A 145 12.13 12.72 -6.96
CA PRO A 145 13.30 13.57 -7.02
C PRO A 145 12.90 15.05 -7.04
N ASN A 146 13.63 15.88 -6.30
CA ASN A 146 13.71 17.31 -6.57
C ASN A 146 15.19 17.71 -6.74
N ILE A 147 15.38 18.66 -7.65
CA ILE A 147 16.66 19.14 -8.24
C ILE A 147 17.74 19.55 -7.24
#